data_AF-A0A921H691-F1
#
_entry.id   AF-A0A921H691-F1
#
_cell.length_a   1.000
_cell.length_b   1.000
_cell.length_c   1.000
_cell.angle_alpha   90.00
_cell.angle_beta   90.00
_cell.angle_gamma   90.00
#
_symmetry.space_group_name_H-M   'P 1'
#
loop_
_entity.id
_entity.type
_entity.pdbx_description
1 polymer ?
#
loop_
_entity_poly.entity_id
_entity_poly.type
_entity_poly.pdbx_seq_one_letter_code
_entity_poly.pdbx_strand_id
1 'polypeptide(L)'
;MRTILFFVCLTGLLFACYDDKGNYDYHDINQITISGIDSLIRCDQMDLLHIPVTLEGTQYADTNRFTYFWEINRKIVSTAKDLNVYVNFPLGENEARFVVTDKELGTKAFK
;
A
#
# COMPACT_ATOMS: atom_id res chain seq x y z
N MET A 1 50.73 26.53 -14.69
CA MET A 1 49.46 26.74 -13.95
C MET A 1 48.30 25.97 -14.57
N ARG A 2 48.04 26.09 -15.90
CA ARG A 2 46.92 25.38 -16.59
C ARG A 2 46.98 23.85 -16.53
N THR A 3 48.17 23.26 -16.62
CA THR A 3 48.41 21.81 -16.49
C THR A 3 48.24 21.28 -15.07
N ILE A 4 48.57 22.10 -14.06
CA ILE A 4 48.42 21.73 -12.64
C ILE A 4 46.93 21.67 -12.27
N LEU A 5 46.13 22.64 -12.74
CA LEU A 5 44.67 22.61 -12.57
C LEU A 5 44.03 21.35 -13.20
N PHE A 6 44.53 20.93 -14.36
CA PHE A 6 44.03 19.74 -15.05
C PHE A 6 44.24 18.46 -14.22
N PHE A 7 45.41 18.32 -13.59
CA PHE A 7 45.70 17.17 -12.73
C PHE A 7 44.87 17.15 -11.44
N VAL A 8 44.61 18.32 -10.83
CA VAL A 8 43.78 18.42 -9.61
C VAL A 8 42.32 18.07 -9.89
N CYS A 9 41.76 18.54 -11.01
CA CYS A 9 40.40 18.15 -11.43
C CYS A 9 40.30 16.65 -11.76
N LEU A 10 41.32 16.07 -12.39
CA LEU A 10 41.34 14.65 -12.72
C LEU A 10 41.36 13.76 -11.47
N THR A 11 42.07 14.16 -10.41
CA THR A 11 42.08 13.41 -9.14
C THR A 11 40.76 13.50 -8.38
N GLY A 12 40.05 14.64 -8.43
CA GLY A 12 38.75 14.80 -7.76
C GLY A 12 37.64 13.93 -8.35
N LEU A 13 37.70 13.67 -9.66
CA LEU A 13 36.74 12.81 -10.37
C LEU A 13 36.92 11.31 -10.02
N LEU A 14 38.11 10.89 -9.59
CA LEU A 14 38.40 9.50 -9.21
C LEU A 14 37.85 9.12 -7.82
N PHE A 15 37.48 10.10 -6.99
CA PHE A 15 36.88 9.88 -5.66
C PHE A 15 35.39 10.26 -5.60
N ALA A 16 34.77 10.58 -6.73
CA ALA A 16 33.37 11.01 -6.80
C ALA A 16 32.36 9.85 -6.64
N CYS A 17 32.79 8.61 -6.84
CA CYS A 17 32.01 7.42 -6.48
C CYS A 17 32.52 6.88 -5.14
N TYR A 18 32.15 7.55 -4.06
CA TYR A 18 32.23 6.94 -2.74
C TYR A 18 30.96 6.13 -2.54
N ASP A 19 31.09 4.81 -2.44
CA ASP A 19 29.96 3.94 -2.10
C ASP A 19 29.38 4.39 -0.76
N ASP A 20 28.06 4.65 -0.72
CA ASP A 20 27.38 4.89 0.54
C ASP A 20 27.53 3.65 1.42
N LYS A 21 28.34 3.76 2.47
CA LYS A 21 28.60 2.67 3.42
C LYS A 21 27.43 2.42 4.36
N GLY A 22 26.28 3.07 4.15
CA GLY A 22 24.97 2.60 4.58
C GLY A 22 24.92 2.11 6.02
N ASN A 23 25.43 2.89 6.98
CA ASN A 23 25.29 2.58 8.40
C ASN A 23 23.96 3.12 8.93
N TYR A 24 22.86 2.71 8.29
CA TYR A 24 21.51 3.07 8.70
C TYR A 24 20.98 2.05 9.70
N ASP A 25 20.41 2.54 10.79
CA ASP A 25 19.63 1.71 11.72
C ASP A 25 18.21 1.57 11.18
N TYR A 26 17.94 0.47 10.49
CA TYR A 26 16.61 0.19 9.96
C TYR A 26 15.73 -0.40 11.06
N HIS A 27 14.49 0.06 11.09
CA HIS A 27 13.45 -0.56 11.90
C HIS A 27 12.43 -1.23 10.98
N ASP A 28 11.87 -2.34 11.47
CA ASP A 28 10.83 -3.04 10.74
C ASP A 28 9.63 -2.12 10.51
N ILE A 29 8.98 -2.29 9.35
CA ILE A 29 7.69 -1.66 9.07
C ILE A 29 6.56 -2.53 9.61
N ASN A 30 5.46 -1.91 10.01
CA ASN A 30 4.26 -2.64 10.36
C ASN A 30 3.69 -3.32 9.11
N GLN A 31 3.63 -4.65 9.13
CA GLN A 31 3.07 -5.43 8.04
C GLN A 31 1.63 -5.79 8.41
N ILE A 32 0.69 -5.44 7.53
CA ILE A 32 -0.73 -5.70 7.74
C ILE A 32 -1.16 -6.95 6.97
N THR A 33 -1.65 -7.94 7.70
CA THR A 33 -2.34 -9.11 7.16
C THR A 33 -3.84 -8.81 7.10
N ILE A 34 -4.44 -9.06 5.93
CA ILE A 34 -5.87 -8.85 5.67
C ILE A 34 -6.57 -10.20 5.55
N SER A 35 -7.62 -10.40 6.35
CA SER A 35 -8.46 -11.60 6.33
C SER A 35 -9.95 -11.23 6.38
N GLY A 36 -10.83 -12.21 6.15
CA GLY A 36 -12.28 -12.00 6.05
C GLY A 36 -12.80 -11.65 4.64
N ILE A 37 -11.92 -11.64 3.64
CA ILE A 37 -12.28 -11.41 2.23
C ILE A 37 -12.02 -12.70 1.45
N ASP A 38 -13.11 -13.33 1.00
CA ASP A 38 -13.07 -14.52 0.14
C ASP A 38 -12.63 -14.15 -1.28
N SER A 39 -11.96 -15.09 -1.96
CA SER A 39 -11.50 -14.88 -3.35
C SER A 39 -12.64 -14.82 -4.37
N LEU A 40 -13.82 -15.36 -4.02
CA LEU A 40 -15.00 -15.36 -4.86
C LEU A 40 -16.25 -15.23 -3.99
N ILE A 41 -17.00 -14.17 -4.21
CA ILE A 41 -18.27 -13.90 -3.52
C ILE A 41 -19.38 -13.90 -4.56
N ARG A 42 -20.46 -14.63 -4.28
CA ARG A 42 -21.68 -14.63 -5.11
C ARG A 42 -22.77 -13.88 -4.36
N CYS A 43 -23.40 -12.93 -5.02
CA CYS A 43 -24.51 -12.14 -4.49
C CYS A 43 -25.46 -11.79 -5.62
N ASP A 44 -26.74 -11.61 -5.29
CA ASP A 44 -27.75 -11.19 -6.25
C ASP A 44 -27.68 -9.67 -6.45
N GLN A 45 -28.09 -9.21 -7.63
CA GLN A 45 -28.18 -7.78 -7.88
C GLN A 45 -29.22 -7.15 -6.95
N MET A 46 -28.95 -5.94 -6.47
CA MET A 46 -29.75 -5.20 -5.50
C MET A 46 -29.73 -5.73 -4.06
N ASP A 47 -29.07 -6.86 -3.79
CA ASP A 47 -28.83 -7.31 -2.42
C ASP A 47 -27.78 -6.46 -1.71
N LEU A 48 -27.79 -6.53 -0.37
CA LEU A 48 -26.77 -5.92 0.47
C LEU A 48 -25.53 -6.83 0.51
N LEU A 49 -24.42 -6.38 -0.06
CA LEU A 49 -23.13 -7.03 0.07
C LEU A 49 -22.42 -6.51 1.33
N HIS A 50 -22.32 -7.38 2.33
CA HIS A 50 -21.59 -7.13 3.57
C HIS A 50 -20.32 -7.99 3.63
N ILE A 51 -19.15 -7.37 3.79
CA ILE A 51 -17.86 -8.07 3.95
C ILE A 51 -17.16 -7.51 5.19
N PRO A 52 -17.10 -8.27 6.31
CA PRO A 52 -16.33 -7.89 7.47
C PRO A 52 -14.84 -8.17 7.26
N VAL A 53 -13.99 -7.18 7.50
CA VAL A 53 -12.53 -7.29 7.34
C VAL A 53 -11.85 -7.37 8.70
N THR A 54 -10.94 -8.32 8.83
CA THR A 54 -10.03 -8.42 9.97
C THR A 54 -8.63 -7.98 9.55
N LEU A 55 -7.99 -7.16 10.39
CA LEU A 55 -6.64 -6.64 10.19
C LEU A 55 -5.76 -7.06 11.35
N GLU A 56 -4.62 -7.65 11.05
CA GLU A 56 -3.58 -7.98 12.02
C GLU A 56 -2.28 -7.31 11.58
N GLY A 57 -1.67 -6.55 12.48
CA GLY A 57 -0.38 -5.92 12.24
C GLY A 57 0.73 -6.55 13.06
N THR A 58 1.93 -6.63 12.49
CA THR A 58 3.11 -7.15 13.20
C THR A 58 3.54 -6.28 14.39
N GLN A 59 3.17 -5.01 14.39
CA GLN A 59 3.46 -4.05 15.47
C GLN A 59 2.21 -3.41 16.06
N TYR A 60 1.24 -3.05 15.22
CA TYR A 60 -0.02 -2.42 15.64
C TYR A 60 -1.15 -2.70 14.65
N ALA A 61 -2.38 -2.72 15.17
CA ALA A 61 -3.60 -2.91 14.39
C ALA A 61 -4.67 -1.84 14.68
N ASP A 62 -4.26 -0.64 15.13
CA ASP A 62 -5.19 0.45 15.43
C ASP A 62 -5.89 0.93 14.16
N THR A 63 -7.20 0.68 14.08
CA THR A 63 -8.02 1.09 12.93
C THR A 63 -8.07 2.60 12.75
N ASN A 64 -7.83 3.40 13.80
CA ASN A 64 -7.75 4.84 13.69
C ASN A 64 -6.50 5.33 12.95
N ARG A 65 -5.46 4.50 12.80
CA ARG A 65 -4.24 4.83 12.08
C ARG A 65 -4.35 4.60 10.57
N PHE A 66 -5.37 3.86 10.14
CA PHE A 66 -5.53 3.46 8.76
C PHE A 66 -6.64 4.23 8.04
N THR A 67 -6.50 4.31 6.72
CA THR A 67 -7.58 4.65 5.80
C THR A 67 -7.85 3.49 4.87
N TYR A 68 -9.10 3.34 4.45
CA TYR A 68 -9.55 2.23 3.64
C TYR A 68 -10.19 2.72 2.37
N PHE A 69 -10.10 1.91 1.31
CA PHE A 69 -11.09 1.98 0.26
C PHE A 69 -11.36 0.61 -0.34
N TRP A 70 -12.60 0.47 -0.79
CA TRP A 70 -13.08 -0.62 -1.61
C TRP A 70 -13.27 -0.12 -3.02
N GLU A 71 -12.73 -0.87 -3.97
CA GLU A 71 -12.86 -0.61 -5.39
C GLU A 71 -13.57 -1.79 -6.04
N ILE A 72 -14.59 -1.52 -6.86
CA ILE A 72 -15.24 -2.51 -7.71
C ILE A 72 -15.22 -1.98 -9.14
N ASN A 73 -14.68 -2.76 -10.07
CA ASN A 73 -14.44 -2.36 -11.46
C ASN A 73 -13.78 -0.99 -11.59
N ARG A 74 -12.71 -0.77 -10.82
CA ARG A 74 -11.93 0.50 -10.81
C ARG A 74 -12.68 1.73 -10.30
N LYS A 75 -13.84 1.56 -9.68
CA LYS A 75 -14.60 2.63 -9.03
C LYS A 75 -14.59 2.43 -7.52
N ILE A 76 -14.29 3.50 -6.78
CA ILE A 76 -14.40 3.48 -5.32
C ILE A 76 -15.88 3.39 -4.93
N VAL A 77 -16.21 2.38 -4.11
CA VAL A 77 -17.58 2.11 -3.65
C VAL A 77 -17.77 2.36 -2.16
N SER A 78 -16.68 2.33 -1.39
CA SER A 78 -16.70 2.60 0.05
C SER A 78 -15.31 3.03 0.52
N THR A 79 -15.26 3.82 1.61
CA THR A 79 -14.05 4.16 2.37
C THR A 79 -14.08 3.63 3.79
N ALA A 80 -15.06 2.78 4.12
CA ALA A 80 -15.14 2.07 5.39
C ALA A 80 -14.24 0.82 5.39
N LYS A 81 -13.85 0.37 6.58
CA LYS A 81 -13.11 -0.90 6.74
C LYS A 81 -13.93 -2.07 6.22
N ASP A 82 -15.13 -2.23 6.76
CA ASP A 82 -16.06 -3.28 6.36
C ASP A 82 -16.87 -2.81 5.15
N LEU A 83 -17.04 -3.68 4.16
CA LEU A 83 -17.91 -3.38 3.04
C LEU A 83 -19.37 -3.52 3.49
N ASN A 84 -20.19 -2.55 3.12
CA ASN A 84 -21.62 -2.60 3.33
C ASN A 84 -22.30 -1.77 2.23
N VAL A 85 -22.48 -2.36 1.05
CA VAL A 85 -22.99 -1.65 -0.14
C VAL A 85 -24.05 -2.49 -0.85
N TYR A 86 -25.05 -1.83 -1.43
CA TYR A 86 -25.97 -2.51 -2.35
C TYR A 86 -25.26 -2.89 -3.64
N VAL A 87 -25.50 -4.10 -4.13
CA VAL A 87 -24.95 -4.63 -5.37
C VAL A 87 -25.64 -3.95 -6.55
N ASN A 88 -25.14 -2.78 -6.92
CA ASN A 88 -25.60 -1.99 -8.06
C ASN A 88 -24.54 -1.92 -9.17
N PHE A 89 -23.77 -3.01 -9.31
CA PHE A 89 -22.77 -3.18 -10.35
C PHE A 89 -23.35 -4.01 -11.51
N PRO A 90 -22.74 -3.97 -12.71
CA PRO A 90 -23.17 -4.79 -13.83
C PRO A 90 -23.27 -6.28 -13.47
N LEU A 91 -24.23 -6.97 -14.07
CA LEU A 91 -24.34 -8.43 -13.94
C LEU A 91 -23.09 -9.11 -14.51
N GLY A 92 -22.72 -10.22 -13.90
CA GLY A 92 -21.53 -11.00 -14.25
C GLY A 92 -20.39 -10.82 -13.25
N GLU A 93 -19.18 -11.09 -13.70
CA GLU A 93 -17.99 -11.00 -12.87
C GLU A 93 -17.57 -9.53 -12.69
N ASN A 94 -17.30 -9.15 -11.44
CA ASN A 94 -16.87 -7.82 -11.06
C ASN A 94 -15.56 -7.94 -10.28
N GLU A 95 -14.52 -7.23 -10.70
CA GLU A 95 -13.22 -7.22 -10.02
C GLU A 95 -13.31 -6.31 -8.80
N ALA A 96 -13.01 -6.86 -7.62
CA ALA A 96 -13.01 -6.13 -6.36
C ALA A 96 -11.58 -6.05 -5.79
N ARG A 97 -11.28 -4.93 -5.14
CA ARG A 97 -10.01 -4.72 -4.43
C ARG A 97 -10.25 -3.97 -3.14
N PHE A 98 -9.66 -4.44 -2.06
CA PHE A 98 -9.59 -3.75 -0.79
C PHE A 98 -8.18 -3.21 -0.54
N VAL A 99 -8.09 -1.96 -0.09
CA VAL A 99 -6.82 -1.31 0.20
C VAL A 99 -6.86 -0.70 1.59
N VAL A 100 -5.83 -1.00 2.38
CA VAL A 100 -5.55 -0.33 3.64
C VAL A 100 -4.27 0.49 3.50
N THR A 101 -4.29 1.73 3.99
CA THR A 101 -3.14 2.64 3.95
C THR A 101 -2.86 3.17 5.35
N ASP A 102 -1.61 3.07 5.81
CA ASP A 102 -1.13 3.75 7.01
C ASP A 102 -1.05 5.26 6.78
N LYS A 103 -1.74 6.06 7.59
CA LYS A 103 -1.79 7.51 7.42
C LYS A 103 -0.45 8.21 7.68
N GLU A 104 0.36 7.65 8.57
CA GLU A 104 1.63 8.26 8.98
C GLU A 104 2.76 7.86 8.04
N LEU A 105 2.84 6.56 7.70
CA LEU A 105 3.94 6.01 6.91
C LEU A 105 3.64 5.93 5.41
N GLY A 106 2.36 6.03 5.02
CA GLY A 106 1.93 5.86 3.63
C GLY A 106 2.04 4.44 3.08
N THR A 107 2.43 3.47 3.91
CA THR A 107 2.52 2.05 3.54
C THR A 107 1.14 1.49 3.24
N LYS A 108 1.08 0.51 2.33
CA LYS A 108 -0.19 -0.06 1.86
C LYS A 108 -0.17 -1.58 1.91
N ALA A 109 -1.32 -2.17 2.23
CA ALA A 109 -1.60 -3.57 2.00
C ALA A 109 -2.88 -3.72 1.18
N PHE A 110 -2.97 -4.83 0.44
CA PHE A 110 -3.98 -5.04 -0.60
C PHE A 110 -4.57 -6.45 -0.46
N LYS A 111 -5.85 -6.58 -0.82
CA LYS A 111 -6.54 -7.86 -0.96
C LYS A 111 -7.48 -7.83 -2.15
#